data_AF-A0A0G0LQH4-F1
#
_entry.id   AF-A0A0G0LQH4-F1
#
_cell.length_a   1.000
_cell.length_b   1.000
_cell.length_c   1.000
_cell.angle_alpha   90.00
_cell.angle_beta   90.00
_cell.angle_gamma   90.00
#
_symmetry.space_group_name_H-M   'P 1'
#
loop_
_entity.id
_entity.type
_entity.pdbx_description
1 polymer ?
#
loop_
_entity_poly.entity_id
_entity_poly.type
_entity_poly.pdbx_seq_one_letter_code
_entity_poly.pdbx_strand_id
1 'polypeptide(L)'
;YKTEFSHEGKTYELARFTVEQLGFPSGATTEEILDEKNLEKLFADYTLTNKLSVKTIKDWIYNDEGDSAMEASHLFQKKWFKYFPNINDLDEINHVLHTFTDAWNYFPHKSLSGKSPYQKVKEAYKEPPQNETPSKKEMPNVVVGGIEMNWKEYEQMLKKMEKVQAPFKKWIKKDLLPEYEHYLRKSYTDKTVAKHFGVANIFFDRVLHVGFVHLDLVRKAFIQKEFPKWWQTHVMMSNLSEKEVLSSLKRLFEFISQTYDIDIKKFGF
;
A
#
# COMPACT_ATOMS: atom_id res chain seq x y z
N TYR A 1 26.30 -49.65 9.36
CA TYR A 1 26.40 -49.13 10.73
C TYR A 1 25.19 -48.26 11.03
N LYS A 2 24.23 -48.80 11.78
CA LYS A 2 23.13 -48.03 12.39
C LYS A 2 23.56 -47.74 13.82
N THR A 3 23.63 -46.47 14.21
CA THR A 3 24.00 -46.09 15.58
C THR A 3 22.79 -46.17 16.50
N GLU A 4 23.05 -46.72 17.68
CA GLU A 4 22.15 -47.08 18.78
C GLU A 4 21.64 -45.86 19.57
N PHE A 5 20.85 -44.98 18.95
CA PHE A 5 20.13 -43.91 19.67
C PHE A 5 18.60 -44.02 19.49
N SER A 6 18.11 -45.24 19.43
CA SER A 6 16.68 -45.55 19.43
C SER A 6 16.41 -46.52 20.57
N HIS A 7 16.41 -46.05 21.81
CA HIS A 7 15.66 -46.66 22.93
C HIS A 7 15.76 -45.75 24.16
N GLU A 8 15.02 -44.65 24.18
CA GLU A 8 14.42 -44.05 25.38
C GLU A 8 13.58 -42.83 24.96
N GLY A 9 12.34 -43.09 24.54
CA GLY A 9 11.35 -42.05 24.35
C GLY A 9 10.84 -41.55 25.70
N LYS A 10 11.59 -40.65 26.35
CA LYS A 10 11.02 -39.84 27.44
C LYS A 10 10.12 -38.79 26.78
N THR A 11 8.81 -39.00 26.86
CA THR A 11 7.81 -37.98 26.59
C THR A 11 7.97 -36.88 27.62
N TYR A 12 8.48 -35.73 27.20
CA TYR A 12 8.41 -34.50 28.00
C TYR A 12 6.99 -33.97 27.89
N GLU A 13 6.24 -33.94 28.99
CA GLU A 13 5.06 -33.08 29.08
C GLU A 13 5.55 -31.62 29.05
N LEU A 14 5.43 -30.98 27.89
CA LEU A 14 5.52 -29.52 27.81
C LEU A 14 4.37 -28.96 28.64
N ALA A 15 4.68 -28.48 29.83
CA ALA A 15 3.73 -27.71 30.63
C ALA A 15 3.22 -26.53 29.79
N ARG A 16 2.00 -26.66 29.27
CA ARG A 16 1.31 -25.57 28.59
C ARG A 16 0.76 -24.65 29.66
N PHE A 17 1.53 -23.60 29.98
CA PHE A 17 1.02 -22.51 30.81
C PHE A 17 -0.05 -21.76 30.03
N THR A 18 -1.19 -21.47 30.65
CA THR A 18 -2.17 -20.56 30.05
C THR A 18 -1.69 -19.11 30.17
N VAL A 19 -2.20 -18.23 29.31
CA VAL A 19 -1.83 -16.80 29.27
C VAL A 19 -2.09 -16.12 30.63
N GLU A 20 -3.12 -16.58 31.36
CA GLU A 20 -3.47 -16.13 32.70
C GLU A 20 -2.45 -16.58 33.77
N GLN A 21 -1.83 -17.75 33.61
CA GLN A 21 -0.79 -18.25 34.52
C GLN A 21 0.52 -17.47 34.39
N LEU A 22 0.69 -16.72 33.29
CA LEU A 22 1.80 -15.81 33.05
C LEU A 22 1.49 -14.36 33.47
N GLY A 23 0.33 -14.11 34.10
CA GLY A 23 -0.04 -12.80 34.64
C GLY A 23 -0.73 -11.84 33.66
N PHE A 24 -1.14 -12.32 32.48
CA PHE A 24 -1.81 -11.50 31.46
C PHE A 24 -3.35 -11.50 31.62
N PRO A 25 -4.05 -10.44 31.17
CA PRO A 25 -5.50 -10.33 31.26
C PRO A 25 -6.23 -11.42 30.45
N SER A 26 -7.35 -11.90 30.99
CA SER A 26 -8.20 -12.93 30.38
C SER A 26 -8.64 -12.54 28.97
N GLY A 27 -8.35 -13.39 27.98
CA GLY A 27 -8.78 -13.23 26.59
C GLY A 27 -7.72 -12.71 25.60
N ALA A 28 -6.50 -12.39 26.04
CA ALA A 28 -5.40 -12.02 25.14
C ALA A 28 -4.85 -13.23 24.37
N THR A 29 -4.65 -13.08 23.07
CA THR A 29 -3.98 -14.08 22.22
C THR A 29 -2.47 -14.02 22.41
N THR A 30 -1.78 -15.14 22.15
CA THR A 30 -0.31 -15.20 22.24
C THR A 30 0.34 -14.22 21.25
N GLU A 31 -0.30 -14.02 20.11
CA GLU A 31 0.09 -13.07 19.06
C GLU A 31 -0.06 -11.61 19.52
N GLU A 32 -1.19 -11.25 20.15
CA GLU A 32 -1.36 -9.89 20.72
C GLU A 32 -0.27 -9.56 21.74
N ILE A 33 0.09 -10.50 22.63
CA ILE A 33 1.12 -10.27 23.66
C ILE A 33 2.52 -10.12 23.02
N LEU A 34 2.79 -10.88 21.96
CA LEU A 34 4.05 -10.76 21.23
C LEU A 34 4.15 -9.39 20.55
N ASP A 35 3.06 -8.91 19.97
CA ASP A 35 3.01 -7.60 19.30
C ASP A 35 3.11 -6.44 20.28
N GLU A 36 2.51 -6.55 21.47
CA GLU A 36 2.72 -5.57 22.55
C GLU A 36 4.21 -5.47 22.92
N LYS A 37 4.89 -6.60 23.11
CA LYS A 37 6.33 -6.62 23.40
C LYS A 37 7.19 -6.09 22.25
N ASN A 38 6.83 -6.40 21.01
CA ASN A 38 7.52 -5.89 19.82
C ASN A 38 7.39 -4.37 19.74
N LEU A 39 6.20 -3.82 20.01
CA LEU A 39 5.98 -2.38 20.07
C LEU A 39 6.74 -1.72 21.23
N GLU A 40 6.75 -2.32 22.43
CA GLU A 40 7.52 -1.81 23.57
C GLU A 40 9.01 -1.73 23.25
N LYS A 41 9.56 -2.80 22.66
CA LYS A 41 10.95 -2.84 22.23
C LYS A 41 11.22 -1.78 21.17
N LEU A 42 10.37 -1.67 20.14
CA LEU A 42 10.51 -0.66 19.10
C LEU A 42 10.50 0.76 19.67
N PHE A 43 9.63 1.05 20.64
CA PHE A 43 9.60 2.36 21.29
C PHE A 43 10.85 2.61 22.14
N ALA A 44 11.43 1.57 22.77
CA ALA A 44 12.68 1.70 23.48
C ALA A 44 13.85 1.99 22.51
N ASP A 45 13.97 1.22 21.43
CA ASP A 45 15.03 1.33 20.43
C ASP A 45 15.08 2.73 19.79
N TYR A 46 13.92 3.35 19.59
CA TYR A 46 13.80 4.71 19.04
C TYR A 46 13.64 5.82 20.09
N THR A 47 13.77 5.50 21.38
CA THR A 47 13.59 6.47 22.48
C THR A 47 12.23 7.21 22.41
N LEU A 48 11.17 6.48 22.04
CA LEU A 48 9.80 6.97 21.87
C LEU A 48 8.91 6.67 23.08
N THR A 49 9.41 6.02 24.12
CA THR A 49 8.63 5.62 25.31
C THR A 49 7.96 6.78 26.05
N ASN A 50 8.46 8.01 25.90
CA ASN A 50 7.86 9.24 26.43
C ASN A 50 6.84 9.90 25.47
N LYS A 51 6.74 9.43 24.23
CA LYS A 51 5.89 9.98 23.15
C LYS A 51 4.79 9.03 22.71
N LEU A 52 5.04 7.73 22.80
CA LEU A 52 4.16 6.65 22.37
C LEU A 52 4.12 5.56 23.45
N SER A 53 2.96 4.93 23.55
CA SER A 53 2.76 3.75 24.38
C SER A 53 1.95 2.72 23.59
N VAL A 54 2.07 1.44 23.95
CA VAL A 54 1.26 0.37 23.38
C VAL A 54 -0.23 0.68 23.52
N LYS A 55 -0.63 1.23 24.68
CA LYS A 55 -2.00 1.67 24.92
C LYS A 55 -2.47 2.69 23.88
N THR A 56 -1.65 3.70 23.56
CA THR A 56 -1.96 4.69 22.52
C THR A 56 -2.17 4.04 21.16
N ILE A 57 -1.34 3.06 20.80
CA ILE A 57 -1.49 2.31 19.54
C ILE A 57 -2.80 1.51 19.54
N LYS A 58 -3.07 0.74 20.60
CA LYS A 58 -4.33 0.00 20.75
C LYS A 58 -5.54 0.92 20.66
N ASP A 59 -5.49 2.09 21.28
CA ASP A 59 -6.58 3.07 21.24
C ASP A 59 -6.79 3.62 19.81
N TRP A 60 -5.72 3.83 19.03
CA TRP A 60 -5.82 4.25 17.63
C TRP A 60 -6.39 3.18 16.71
N ILE A 61 -6.02 1.92 16.94
CA ILE A 61 -6.50 0.77 16.13
C ILE A 61 -7.94 0.44 16.50
N TYR A 62 -8.27 0.44 17.79
CA TYR A 62 -9.63 0.18 18.25
C TYR A 62 -10.59 1.25 17.74
N ASN A 63 -10.21 2.53 17.81
CA ASN A 63 -11.00 3.64 17.28
C ASN A 63 -10.55 4.02 15.86
N ASP A 64 -10.43 3.03 14.99
CA ASP A 64 -10.11 3.25 13.59
C ASP A 64 -11.15 4.16 12.89
N GLU A 65 -10.66 5.01 12.00
CA GLU A 65 -11.44 6.03 11.28
C GLU A 65 -11.23 5.84 9.78
N GLY A 66 -12.28 5.96 8.97
CA GLY A 66 -12.20 5.83 7.51
C GLY A 66 -13.40 5.07 6.95
N ASP A 67 -13.76 5.35 5.70
CA ASP A 67 -14.93 4.73 5.05
C ASP A 67 -14.63 3.32 4.53
N SER A 68 -13.35 2.91 4.54
CA SER A 68 -12.89 1.58 4.13
C SER A 68 -11.70 1.11 4.97
N ALA A 69 -11.47 -0.21 5.01
CA ALA A 69 -10.32 -0.80 5.70
C ALA A 69 -8.97 -0.26 5.19
N MET A 70 -8.89 0.04 3.89
CA MET A 70 -7.69 0.62 3.27
C MET A 70 -7.46 2.05 3.75
N GLU A 71 -8.50 2.87 3.78
CA GLU A 71 -8.42 4.24 4.28
C GLU A 71 -8.07 4.28 5.76
N ALA A 72 -8.68 3.42 6.57
CA ALA A 72 -8.42 3.34 8.00
C ALA A 72 -6.99 2.91 8.31
N SER A 73 -6.47 1.92 7.60
CA SER A 73 -5.07 1.50 7.72
C SER A 73 -4.11 2.63 7.32
N HIS A 74 -4.42 3.37 6.26
CA HIS A 74 -3.60 4.50 5.83
C HIS A 74 -3.60 5.65 6.85
N LEU A 75 -4.74 5.97 7.45
CA LEU A 75 -4.84 6.99 8.51
C LEU A 75 -4.09 6.56 9.77
N PHE A 76 -4.17 5.29 10.14
CA PHE A 76 -3.37 4.72 11.22
C PHE A 76 -1.85 4.83 10.95
N GLN A 77 -1.41 4.47 9.74
CA GLN A 77 -0.02 4.57 9.33
C GLN A 77 0.52 6.00 9.44
N LYS A 78 -0.26 6.98 8.99
CA LYS A 78 0.09 8.41 9.14
C LYS A 78 0.25 8.84 10.61
N LYS A 79 -0.51 8.27 11.55
CA LYS A 79 -0.46 8.64 12.97
C LYS A 79 0.89 8.28 13.60
N TRP A 80 1.42 7.08 13.36
CA TRP A 80 2.68 6.66 13.98
C TRP A 80 3.93 7.09 13.19
N PHE A 81 3.85 7.24 11.87
CA PHE A 81 5.03 7.55 11.04
C PHE A 81 5.70 8.88 11.43
N LYS A 82 4.92 9.88 11.86
CA LYS A 82 5.44 11.20 12.29
C LYS A 82 6.38 11.15 13.51
N TYR A 83 6.41 10.04 14.25
CA TYR A 83 7.26 9.90 15.43
C TYR A 83 8.65 9.35 15.10
N PHE A 84 8.82 8.74 13.93
CA PHE A 84 10.09 8.19 13.51
C PHE A 84 10.93 9.24 12.77
N PRO A 85 12.26 9.27 12.99
CA PRO A 85 13.16 10.09 12.18
C PRO A 85 13.17 9.59 10.73
N ASN A 86 13.83 10.32 9.83
CA ASN A 86 14.10 9.79 8.49
C ASN A 86 15.02 8.56 8.61
N ILE A 87 14.43 7.37 8.49
CA ILE A 87 15.12 6.09 8.45
C ILE A 87 15.66 5.90 7.03
N ASN A 88 16.98 5.81 6.89
CA ASN A 88 17.64 5.60 5.59
C ASN A 88 17.99 4.13 5.33
N ASP A 89 17.90 3.27 6.34
CA ASP A 89 18.14 1.85 6.22
C ASP A 89 16.87 1.08 5.85
N LEU A 90 16.98 0.21 4.84
CA LEU A 90 15.83 -0.52 4.29
C LEU A 90 15.35 -1.63 5.23
N ASP A 91 16.25 -2.27 5.97
CA ASP A 91 15.86 -3.34 6.89
C ASP A 91 15.17 -2.75 8.13
N GLU A 92 15.67 -1.61 8.61
CA GLU A 92 15.09 -0.86 9.70
C GLU A 92 13.67 -0.34 9.39
N ILE A 93 13.45 0.25 8.20
CA ILE A 93 12.10 0.71 7.82
C ILE A 93 11.14 -0.47 7.63
N ASN A 94 11.62 -1.59 7.09
CA ASN A 94 10.82 -2.81 6.97
C ASN A 94 10.42 -3.36 8.35
N HIS A 95 11.35 -3.36 9.31
CA HIS A 95 11.06 -3.81 10.67
C HIS A 95 9.95 -2.97 11.32
N VAL A 96 10.05 -1.63 11.25
CA VAL A 96 9.03 -0.70 11.76
C VAL A 96 7.67 -0.99 11.09
N LEU A 97 7.64 -1.07 9.77
CA LEU A 97 6.42 -1.32 9.01
C LEU A 97 5.77 -2.66 9.38
N HIS A 98 6.58 -3.72 9.51
CA HIS A 98 6.09 -5.03 9.94
C HIS A 98 5.48 -4.98 11.33
N THR A 99 6.14 -4.38 12.31
CA THR A 99 5.62 -4.29 13.69
C THR A 99 4.27 -3.58 13.76
N PHE A 100 4.08 -2.48 13.02
CA PHE A 100 2.78 -1.80 12.99
C PHE A 100 1.72 -2.51 12.15
N THR A 101 2.13 -3.26 11.14
CA THR A 101 1.22 -4.10 10.34
C THR A 101 0.70 -5.27 11.17
N ASP A 102 1.57 -5.91 11.95
CA ASP A 102 1.18 -6.99 12.86
C ASP A 102 0.22 -6.46 13.93
N ALA A 103 0.55 -5.33 14.57
CA ALA A 103 -0.35 -4.66 15.51
C ALA A 103 -1.73 -4.37 14.90
N TRP A 104 -1.79 -3.89 13.65
CA TRP A 104 -3.06 -3.70 12.92
C TRP A 104 -3.81 -5.02 12.68
N ASN A 105 -3.12 -6.12 12.40
CA ASN A 105 -3.78 -7.38 12.08
C ASN A 105 -4.23 -8.18 13.31
N TYR A 106 -3.57 -7.98 14.45
CA TYR A 106 -3.80 -8.77 15.66
C TYR A 106 -4.55 -8.02 16.76
N PHE A 107 -4.51 -6.68 16.81
CA PHE A 107 -5.27 -5.91 17.80
C PHE A 107 -6.75 -5.77 17.41
N PRO A 108 -7.65 -5.60 18.39
CA PRO A 108 -9.08 -5.50 18.14
C PRO A 108 -9.48 -4.15 17.54
N HIS A 109 -10.43 -4.18 16.61
CA HIS A 109 -11.03 -2.99 15.99
C HIS A 109 -12.48 -2.82 16.42
N LYS A 110 -12.92 -1.60 16.69
CA LYS A 110 -14.34 -1.30 16.95
C LYS A 110 -15.20 -1.57 15.72
N SER A 111 -14.70 -1.23 14.52
CA SER A 111 -15.35 -1.50 13.24
C SER A 111 -15.61 -2.99 12.99
N LEU A 112 -14.79 -3.87 13.58
CA LEU A 112 -14.91 -5.33 13.49
C LEU A 112 -15.59 -5.96 14.72
N SER A 113 -16.33 -5.17 15.49
CA SER A 113 -17.02 -5.61 16.71
C SER A 113 -16.07 -6.11 17.81
N GLY A 114 -14.93 -5.42 17.97
CA GLY A 114 -13.91 -5.77 18.96
C GLY A 114 -13.05 -6.98 18.57
N LYS A 115 -13.10 -7.41 17.31
CA LYS A 115 -12.23 -8.48 16.79
C LYS A 115 -11.09 -7.90 15.97
N SER A 116 -10.02 -8.66 15.82
CA SER A 116 -8.93 -8.32 14.90
C SER A 116 -9.19 -8.87 13.49
N PRO A 117 -8.55 -8.30 12.44
CA PRO A 117 -8.59 -8.85 11.09
C PRO A 117 -8.23 -10.34 11.05
N TYR A 118 -7.19 -10.74 11.79
CA TYR A 118 -6.78 -12.13 11.88
C TYR A 118 -7.88 -13.04 12.45
N GLN A 119 -8.57 -12.60 13.51
CA GLN A 119 -9.69 -13.35 14.08
C GLN A 119 -10.86 -13.49 13.10
N LYS A 120 -11.21 -12.42 12.37
CA LYS A 120 -12.27 -12.46 11.34
C LYS A 120 -11.95 -13.47 10.25
N VAL A 121 -10.71 -13.50 9.80
CA VAL A 121 -10.23 -14.47 8.81
C VAL A 121 -10.30 -15.90 9.36
N LYS A 122 -9.84 -16.12 10.60
CA LYS A 122 -9.89 -17.44 11.25
C LYS A 122 -11.32 -17.94 11.46
N GLU A 123 -12.26 -17.05 11.74
CA GLU A 123 -13.69 -17.37 11.83
C GLU A 123 -14.27 -17.78 10.48
N ALA A 124 -13.95 -17.04 9.41
CA ALA A 124 -14.34 -17.39 8.05
C ALA A 124 -13.81 -18.75 7.60
N TYR A 125 -12.64 -19.17 8.10
CA TYR A 125 -12.05 -20.49 7.83
C TYR A 125 -12.55 -21.63 8.74
N LYS A 126 -13.21 -21.32 9.86
CA LYS A 126 -13.79 -22.33 10.78
C LYS A 126 -15.18 -22.81 10.34
N GLU A 127 -15.87 -22.05 9.51
CA GLU A 127 -17.05 -22.55 8.81
C GLU A 127 -16.58 -23.48 7.69
N PRO A 128 -16.89 -24.80 7.72
CA PRO A 128 -16.55 -25.66 6.62
C PRO A 128 -17.28 -25.14 5.37
N PRO A 129 -16.59 -24.92 4.24
CA PRO A 129 -17.30 -24.68 2.99
C PRO A 129 -18.22 -25.88 2.79
N GLN A 130 -19.53 -25.64 2.77
CA GLN A 130 -20.50 -26.66 2.38
C GLN A 130 -20.12 -27.11 0.97
N ASN A 131 -19.58 -28.33 0.89
CA ASN A 131 -19.43 -29.15 -0.32
C ASN A 131 -19.34 -28.39 -1.64
N GLU A 132 -18.18 -27.81 -1.92
CA GLU A 132 -17.71 -27.74 -3.29
C GLU A 132 -16.40 -28.52 -3.32
N THR A 133 -16.45 -29.69 -3.96
CA THR A 133 -15.26 -30.26 -4.60
C THR A 133 -14.50 -29.14 -5.32
N PRO A 134 -13.17 -29.18 -5.47
CA PRO A 134 -12.47 -28.24 -6.31
C PRO A 134 -12.88 -28.54 -7.76
N SER A 135 -14.09 -28.14 -8.13
CA SER A 135 -14.43 -27.86 -9.51
C SER A 135 -13.36 -26.86 -9.95
N LYS A 136 -12.90 -27.01 -11.19
CA LYS A 136 -12.13 -25.97 -11.84
C LYS A 136 -12.99 -24.70 -11.76
N LYS A 137 -12.86 -23.91 -10.69
CA LYS A 137 -13.57 -22.65 -10.55
C LYS A 137 -13.02 -21.79 -11.65
N GLU A 138 -13.77 -21.72 -12.74
CA GLU A 138 -13.55 -20.73 -13.78
C GLU A 138 -13.46 -19.39 -13.05
N MET A 139 -12.34 -18.70 -13.28
CA MET A 139 -12.10 -17.40 -12.68
C MET A 139 -13.33 -16.53 -12.93
N PRO A 140 -13.81 -15.79 -11.91
CA PRO A 140 -15.01 -14.99 -12.07
C PRO A 140 -14.83 -14.02 -13.24
N ASN A 141 -15.93 -13.75 -13.94
CA ASN A 141 -15.93 -12.75 -14.98
C ASN A 141 -15.48 -11.40 -14.41
N VAL A 142 -14.77 -10.64 -15.23
CA VAL A 142 -14.27 -9.32 -14.87
C VAL A 142 -15.03 -8.27 -15.67
N VAL A 143 -15.32 -7.15 -15.04
CA VAL A 143 -15.98 -6.01 -15.69
C VAL A 143 -14.94 -4.94 -16.00
N VAL A 144 -14.72 -4.66 -17.29
CA VAL A 144 -13.79 -3.63 -17.76
C VAL A 144 -14.58 -2.60 -18.56
N GLY A 145 -14.62 -1.35 -18.09
CA GLY A 145 -15.35 -0.28 -18.76
C GLY A 145 -16.87 -0.53 -18.88
N GLY A 146 -17.44 -1.30 -17.94
CA GLY A 146 -18.86 -1.70 -17.98
C GLY A 146 -19.16 -2.93 -18.83
N ILE A 147 -18.14 -3.55 -19.44
CA ILE A 147 -18.28 -4.78 -20.22
C ILE A 147 -17.80 -5.95 -19.37
N GLU A 148 -18.68 -6.91 -19.11
CA GLU A 148 -18.34 -8.18 -18.48
C GLU A 148 -17.65 -9.10 -19.50
N MET A 149 -16.52 -9.67 -19.13
CA MET A 149 -15.74 -10.58 -19.97
C MET A 149 -15.14 -11.71 -19.12
N ASN A 150 -14.95 -12.89 -19.73
CA ASN A 150 -14.30 -13.99 -19.03
C ASN A 150 -12.78 -13.76 -18.93
N TRP A 151 -12.11 -14.55 -18.09
CA TRP A 151 -10.69 -14.35 -17.83
C TRP A 151 -9.79 -14.51 -19.06
N LYS A 152 -10.13 -15.42 -19.98
CA LYS A 152 -9.37 -15.62 -21.22
C LYS A 152 -9.46 -14.40 -22.13
N GLU A 153 -10.65 -13.81 -22.25
CA GLU A 153 -10.87 -12.57 -22.99
C GLU A 153 -10.13 -11.39 -22.35
N TYR A 154 -10.16 -11.30 -21.02
CA TYR A 154 -9.42 -10.30 -20.27
C TYR A 154 -7.91 -10.39 -20.50
N GLU A 155 -7.32 -11.59 -20.43
CA GLU A 155 -5.90 -11.79 -20.73
C GLU A 155 -5.54 -11.38 -22.16
N GLN A 156 -6.39 -11.71 -23.14
CA GLN A 156 -6.18 -11.30 -24.53
C GLN A 156 -6.27 -9.79 -24.69
N MET A 157 -7.22 -9.15 -24.02
CA MET A 157 -7.36 -7.70 -23.98
C MET A 157 -6.10 -7.06 -23.39
N LEU A 158 -5.59 -7.54 -22.25
CA LEU A 158 -4.35 -7.04 -21.64
C LEU A 158 -3.15 -7.18 -22.58
N LYS A 159 -2.99 -8.32 -23.25
CA LYS A 159 -1.91 -8.53 -24.24
C LYS A 159 -2.03 -7.57 -25.42
N LYS A 160 -3.25 -7.29 -25.89
CA LYS A 160 -3.49 -6.33 -26.96
C LYS A 160 -3.19 -4.91 -26.49
N MET A 161 -3.65 -4.55 -25.29
CA MET A 161 -3.41 -3.24 -24.68
C MET A 161 -1.91 -2.96 -24.53
N GLU A 162 -1.13 -3.91 -23.97
CA GLU A 162 0.32 -3.74 -23.80
C GLU A 162 1.02 -3.52 -25.15
N LYS A 163 0.62 -4.26 -26.20
CA LYS A 163 1.16 -4.06 -27.56
C LYS A 163 0.85 -2.67 -28.12
N VAL A 164 -0.38 -2.19 -27.96
CA VAL A 164 -0.80 -0.88 -28.46
C VAL A 164 -0.16 0.25 -27.65
N GLN A 165 0.05 0.06 -26.34
CA GLN A 165 0.70 1.04 -25.46
C GLN A 165 2.22 1.07 -25.62
N ALA A 166 2.85 0.04 -26.19
CA ALA A 166 4.30 -0.09 -26.25
C ALA A 166 5.02 1.15 -26.84
N PRO A 167 4.58 1.79 -27.95
CA PRO A 167 5.21 2.99 -28.48
C PRO A 167 5.14 4.17 -27.49
N PHE A 168 3.98 4.36 -26.88
CA PHE A 168 3.76 5.46 -25.93
C PHE A 168 4.53 5.25 -24.64
N LYS A 169 4.54 4.04 -24.11
CA LYS A 169 5.35 3.63 -22.95
C LYS A 169 6.84 3.82 -23.23
N LYS A 170 7.30 3.50 -24.45
CA LYS A 170 8.68 3.73 -24.87
C LYS A 170 9.02 5.22 -24.88
N TRP A 171 8.17 6.05 -25.49
CA TRP A 171 8.35 7.50 -25.51
C TRP A 171 8.39 8.11 -24.10
N ILE A 172 7.47 7.72 -23.21
CA ILE A 172 7.45 8.17 -21.81
C ILE A 172 8.78 7.86 -21.12
N LYS A 173 9.26 6.61 -21.23
CA LYS A 173 10.42 6.12 -20.47
C LYS A 173 11.76 6.55 -21.05
N LYS A 174 11.88 6.64 -22.38
CA LYS A 174 13.16 6.90 -23.05
C LYS A 174 13.39 8.37 -23.34
N ASP A 175 12.31 9.11 -23.59
CA ASP A 175 12.40 10.47 -24.10
C ASP A 175 11.83 11.44 -23.06
N LEU A 176 10.52 11.38 -22.80
CA LEU A 176 9.83 12.41 -22.01
C LEU A 176 10.32 12.54 -20.56
N LEU A 177 10.30 11.47 -19.77
CA LEU A 177 10.63 11.55 -18.35
C LEU A 177 12.11 11.91 -18.11
N PRO A 178 13.09 11.29 -18.79
CA PRO A 178 14.49 11.69 -18.65
C PRO A 178 14.75 13.17 -19.01
N GLU A 179 14.16 13.65 -20.10
CA GLU A 179 14.30 15.05 -20.50
C GLU A 179 13.63 16.01 -19.51
N TYR A 180 12.46 15.63 -18.98
CA TYR A 180 11.78 16.42 -17.97
C TYR A 180 12.58 16.50 -16.66
N GLU A 181 13.18 15.40 -16.22
CA GLU A 181 14.06 15.41 -15.05
C GLU A 181 15.25 16.34 -15.27
N HIS A 182 15.90 16.25 -16.44
CA HIS A 182 16.99 17.13 -16.80
C HIS A 182 16.57 18.60 -16.83
N TYR A 183 15.39 18.90 -17.38
CA TYR A 183 14.80 20.24 -17.37
C TYR A 183 14.61 20.78 -15.94
N LEU A 184 14.05 19.97 -15.03
CA LEU A 184 13.85 20.37 -13.63
C LEU A 184 15.18 20.66 -12.93
N ARG A 185 16.21 19.84 -13.16
CA ARG A 185 17.54 20.00 -12.52
C ARG A 185 18.26 21.30 -12.88
N LYS A 186 17.87 21.97 -13.98
CA LYS A 186 18.43 23.28 -14.36
C LYS A 186 18.01 24.41 -13.42
N SER A 187 16.84 24.29 -12.80
CA SER A 187 16.18 25.42 -12.13
C SER A 187 15.76 25.12 -10.68
N TYR A 188 15.91 23.87 -10.22
CA TYR A 188 15.39 23.43 -8.93
C TYR A 188 16.39 22.59 -8.14
N THR A 189 16.21 22.59 -6.82
CA THR A 189 16.93 21.73 -5.88
C THR A 189 16.51 20.26 -6.04
N ASP A 190 17.36 19.32 -5.62
CA ASP A 190 17.07 17.89 -5.71
C ASP A 190 15.74 17.50 -5.04
N LYS A 191 15.41 18.11 -3.89
CA LYS A 191 14.13 17.88 -3.21
C LYS A 191 12.93 18.29 -4.07
N THR A 192 13.01 19.43 -4.74
CA THR A 192 11.94 19.92 -5.62
C THR A 192 11.87 19.11 -6.93
N VAL A 193 13.03 18.71 -7.47
CA VAL A 193 13.11 17.79 -8.61
C VAL A 193 12.42 16.47 -8.27
N ALA A 194 12.79 15.83 -7.16
CA ALA A 194 12.20 14.55 -6.72
C ALA A 194 10.68 14.66 -6.54
N LYS A 195 10.19 15.77 -5.97
CA LYS A 195 8.74 16.04 -5.84
C LYS A 195 8.05 16.08 -7.21
N HIS A 196 8.51 16.95 -8.12
CA HIS A 196 7.83 17.15 -9.40
C HIS A 196 7.97 15.95 -10.33
N PHE A 197 9.17 15.36 -10.38
CA PHE A 197 9.43 14.15 -11.16
C PHE A 197 8.62 12.94 -10.64
N GLY A 198 8.55 12.76 -9.31
CA GLY A 198 7.75 11.70 -8.71
C GLY A 198 6.26 11.79 -9.08
N VAL A 199 5.70 13.00 -9.08
CA VAL A 199 4.32 13.23 -9.56
C VAL A 199 4.18 12.86 -11.04
N ALA A 200 5.11 13.28 -11.90
CA ALA A 200 5.08 12.96 -13.32
C ALA A 200 5.18 11.45 -13.60
N ASN A 201 6.06 10.75 -12.89
CA ASN A 201 6.23 9.31 -13.05
C ASN A 201 4.94 8.55 -12.69
N ILE A 202 4.37 8.82 -11.52
CA ILE A 202 3.12 8.20 -11.07
C ILE A 202 1.94 8.59 -11.96
N PHE A 203 1.92 9.83 -12.47
CA PHE A 203 0.93 10.26 -13.44
C PHE A 203 0.94 9.38 -14.68
N PHE A 204 2.11 9.15 -15.29
CA PHE A 204 2.19 8.31 -16.49
C PHE A 204 1.93 6.83 -16.21
N ASP A 205 2.33 6.30 -15.05
CA ASP A 205 1.95 4.96 -14.63
C ASP A 205 0.43 4.83 -14.57
N ARG A 206 -0.26 5.83 -14.00
CA ARG A 206 -1.72 5.84 -13.94
C ARG A 206 -2.36 6.00 -15.33
N VAL A 207 -1.81 6.86 -16.19
CA VAL A 207 -2.26 7.04 -17.58
C VAL A 207 -2.22 5.72 -18.37
N LEU A 208 -1.13 4.97 -18.23
CA LEU A 208 -1.00 3.65 -18.85
C LEU A 208 -1.97 2.65 -18.22
N HIS A 209 -2.11 2.64 -16.90
CA HIS A 209 -3.02 1.74 -16.20
C HIS A 209 -4.49 1.92 -16.62
N VAL A 210 -4.94 3.15 -16.87
CA VAL A 210 -6.32 3.40 -17.35
C VAL A 210 -6.48 3.17 -18.86
N GLY A 211 -5.44 2.72 -19.56
CA GLY A 211 -5.52 2.29 -20.94
C GLY A 211 -5.25 3.37 -21.99
N PHE A 212 -4.75 4.56 -21.62
CA PHE A 212 -4.39 5.55 -22.63
C PHE A 212 -3.17 5.10 -23.43
N VAL A 213 -3.22 5.30 -24.74
CA VAL A 213 -2.20 4.86 -25.70
C VAL A 213 -1.46 6.02 -26.36
N HIS A 214 -1.90 7.25 -26.13
CA HIS A 214 -1.26 8.48 -26.60
C HIS A 214 -1.61 9.63 -25.65
N LEU A 215 -0.71 10.61 -25.57
CA LEU A 215 -0.92 11.80 -24.74
C LEU A 215 -2.18 12.57 -25.13
N ASP A 216 -2.46 12.64 -26.43
CA ASP A 216 -3.60 13.38 -26.98
C ASP A 216 -4.97 12.82 -26.59
N LEU A 217 -5.00 11.55 -26.17
CA LEU A 217 -6.20 10.87 -25.72
C LEU A 217 -6.44 11.08 -24.22
N VAL A 218 -5.44 11.57 -23.49
CA VAL A 218 -5.57 11.83 -22.05
C VAL A 218 -6.52 13.01 -21.85
N ARG A 219 -7.70 12.71 -21.30
CA ARG A 219 -8.78 13.69 -21.13
C ARG A 219 -8.37 14.80 -20.17
N LYS A 220 -8.76 16.05 -20.48
CA LYS A 220 -8.60 17.20 -19.57
C LYS A 220 -9.17 16.94 -18.17
N ALA A 221 -10.34 16.31 -18.07
CA ALA A 221 -10.94 15.95 -16.78
C ALA A 221 -10.07 15.00 -15.96
N PHE A 222 -9.37 14.08 -16.62
CA PHE A 222 -8.45 13.17 -15.96
C PHE A 222 -7.28 13.92 -15.33
N ILE A 223 -6.66 14.83 -16.08
CA ILE A 223 -5.52 15.65 -15.63
C ILE A 223 -5.91 16.61 -14.50
N GLN A 224 -7.01 17.34 -14.69
CA GLN A 224 -7.40 18.45 -13.82
C GLN A 224 -8.12 18.01 -12.54
N LYS A 225 -8.77 16.83 -12.55
CA LYS A 225 -9.67 16.42 -11.46
C LYS A 225 -9.47 14.97 -11.02
N GLU A 226 -9.55 14.02 -11.94
CA GLU A 226 -9.57 12.59 -11.55
C GLU A 226 -8.23 12.16 -10.94
N PHE A 227 -7.10 12.54 -11.53
CA PHE A 227 -5.78 12.16 -11.04
C PHE A 227 -5.40 12.86 -9.71
N PRO A 228 -5.55 14.21 -9.55
CA PRO A 228 -5.29 14.85 -8.26
C PRO A 228 -6.13 14.28 -7.12
N LYS A 229 -7.41 13.98 -7.36
CA LYS A 229 -8.29 13.34 -6.37
C LYS A 229 -7.86 11.91 -6.08
N TRP A 230 -7.52 11.13 -7.11
CA TRP A 230 -7.02 9.76 -6.98
C TRP A 230 -5.72 9.69 -6.17
N TRP A 231 -4.82 10.67 -6.34
CA TRP A 231 -3.56 10.77 -5.60
C TRP A 231 -3.75 10.72 -4.08
N GLN A 232 -4.75 11.43 -3.56
CA GLN A 232 -4.99 11.57 -2.12
C GLN A 232 -5.25 10.22 -1.41
N THR A 233 -5.79 9.25 -2.15
CA THR A 233 -6.19 7.95 -1.62
C THR A 233 -5.28 6.79 -2.04
N HIS A 234 -4.44 6.97 -3.07
CA HIS A 234 -3.69 5.85 -3.66
C HIS A 234 -2.17 6.02 -3.62
N VAL A 235 -1.65 7.24 -3.47
CA VAL A 235 -0.20 7.43 -3.32
C VAL A 235 0.15 7.45 -1.84
N MET A 236 0.52 6.28 -1.34
CA MET A 236 0.92 6.09 0.04
C MET A 236 2.07 7.05 0.40
N MET A 237 2.05 7.55 1.64
CA MET A 237 3.11 8.41 2.22
C MET A 237 3.28 9.79 1.57
N SER A 238 2.45 10.15 0.57
CA SER A 238 2.46 11.49 0.03
C SER A 238 1.64 12.45 0.88
N ASN A 239 2.24 13.59 1.22
CA ASN A 239 1.56 14.72 1.89
C ASN A 239 1.15 15.83 0.92
N LEU A 240 1.22 15.58 -0.40
CA LEU A 240 0.87 16.60 -1.41
C LEU A 240 -0.64 16.76 -1.49
N SER A 241 -1.11 18.00 -1.33
CA SER A 241 -2.50 18.36 -1.61
C SER A 241 -2.83 18.27 -3.10
N GLU A 242 -4.11 18.17 -3.46
CA GLU A 242 -4.55 18.17 -4.86
C GLU A 242 -4.00 19.37 -5.65
N LYS A 243 -3.92 20.56 -5.01
CA LYS A 243 -3.37 21.78 -5.62
C LYS A 243 -1.87 21.67 -5.91
N GLU A 244 -1.11 21.02 -5.04
CA GLU A 244 0.33 20.80 -5.26
C GLU A 244 0.61 19.74 -6.32
N VAL A 245 -0.20 18.69 -6.37
CA VAL A 245 -0.18 17.70 -7.45
C VAL A 245 -0.48 18.41 -8.77
N LEU A 246 -1.55 19.21 -8.82
CA LEU A 246 -1.93 19.95 -10.02
C LEU A 246 -0.87 20.98 -10.45
N SER A 247 -0.22 21.66 -9.50
CA SER A 247 0.92 22.55 -9.77
C SER A 247 2.10 21.79 -10.38
N SER A 248 2.37 20.58 -9.89
CA SER A 248 3.41 19.72 -10.46
C SER A 248 3.08 19.26 -11.87
N LEU A 249 1.82 18.88 -12.12
CA LEU A 249 1.35 18.56 -13.47
C LEU A 249 1.44 19.76 -14.41
N LYS A 250 1.06 20.96 -13.95
CA LYS A 250 1.17 22.18 -14.75
C LYS A 250 2.59 22.35 -15.28
N ARG A 251 3.61 22.19 -14.42
CA ARG A 251 5.02 22.28 -14.83
C ARG A 251 5.41 21.21 -15.86
N LEU A 252 4.92 19.98 -15.69
CA LEU A 252 5.14 18.90 -16.66
C LEU A 252 4.55 19.28 -18.02
N PHE A 253 3.31 19.78 -18.04
CA PHE A 253 2.64 20.15 -19.29
C PHE A 253 3.17 21.43 -19.92
N GLU A 254 3.70 22.37 -19.13
CA GLU A 254 4.49 23.51 -19.64
C GLU A 254 5.74 23.01 -20.37
N PHE A 255 6.48 22.07 -19.77
CA PHE A 255 7.64 21.45 -20.42
C PHE A 255 7.26 20.72 -21.72
N ILE A 256 6.20 19.91 -21.69
CA ILE A 256 5.70 19.21 -22.88
C ILE A 256 5.31 20.21 -23.97
N SER A 257 4.59 21.27 -23.60
CA SER A 257 4.14 22.30 -24.53
C SER A 257 5.32 22.96 -25.25
N GLN A 258 6.37 23.29 -24.50
CA GLN A 258 7.58 23.92 -25.05
C GLN A 258 8.41 22.97 -25.92
N THR A 259 8.49 21.69 -25.53
CA THR A 259 9.40 20.72 -26.18
C THR A 259 8.78 20.10 -27.43
N TYR A 260 7.47 19.88 -27.43
CA TYR A 260 6.76 19.15 -28.47
C TYR A 260 5.77 20.02 -29.27
N ASP A 261 5.78 21.34 -29.05
CA ASP A 261 4.90 22.32 -29.71
C ASP A 261 3.40 21.98 -29.60
N ILE A 262 2.98 21.60 -28.39
CA ILE A 262 1.58 21.25 -28.08
C ILE A 262 0.95 22.38 -27.28
N ASP A 263 -0.23 22.88 -27.67
CA ASP A 263 -0.95 23.90 -26.90
C ASP A 263 -1.31 23.38 -25.49
N ILE A 264 -0.77 24.03 -24.46
CA ILE A 264 -0.98 23.68 -23.07
C ILE A 264 -2.46 23.74 -22.64
N LYS A 265 -3.27 24.59 -23.30
CA LYS A 265 -4.71 24.74 -23.02
C LYS A 265 -5.48 23.44 -23.24
N LYS A 266 -4.97 22.55 -24.11
CA LYS A 266 -5.49 21.19 -24.33
C LYS A 266 -5.57 20.39 -23.03
N PHE A 267 -4.60 20.59 -22.15
CA PHE A 267 -4.50 19.90 -20.87
C PHE A 267 -5.23 20.64 -19.74
N GLY A 268 -5.76 21.83 -20.02
CA GLY A 268 -6.50 22.65 -19.07
C GLY A 268 -5.67 23.61 -18.24
N PHE A 269 -4.45 23.92 -18.67
CA PHE A 269 -3.57 24.90 -18.03
C PHE A 269 -3.44 26.19 -18.84
#